data_AF-A0A0B1SW00-F1
#
_entry.id   AF-A0A0B1SW00-F1
#
_cell.length_a   1.000
_cell.length_b   1.000
_cell.length_c   1.000
_cell.angle_alpha   90.00
_cell.angle_beta   90.00
_cell.angle_gamma   90.00
#
_symmetry.space_group_name_H-M   'P 1'
#
loop_
_entity.id
_entity.type
_entity.pdbx_description
1 polymer ?
#
loop_
_entity_poly.entity_id
_entity_poly.type
_entity_poly.pdbx_seq_one_letter_code
_entity_poly.pdbx_strand_id
1 'polypeptide(L)'
;MSRIDLVFYGASGFTGAYIVERFVNSKYFGTLSFAVAGRNNAKLQKVLEDISHKTGRDVTSTPIIIADSSDEQSLADMAKKAKVIVNAVGPYRLYGEPVVRAAVENGAHHVDISGEPAYLEKMQMLYGEKAKENGVYIVGACGWDSIPCDLGVTFLKERFEGDLNHVESFVQLVSGPAGYSINEGTYQTLILGISEAAHDGLGKIRKAIMPEKIEKGDVKPPRRGKMWPINEKELKGWALPFLGSDKSIVNRSQYYDCVTNNKRPVGIISFTDLEWAEFSSIMSEELKGFDLKHSCHLTGILRRRCSIIISLPSLQPFLSGR
;
A
#
# COMPACT_ATOMS: atom_id res chain seq x y z
N MET A 1 9.13 -24.24 21.28
CA MET A 1 7.75 -23.79 20.98
C MET A 1 7.63 -23.57 19.49
N SER A 2 6.54 -24.00 18.86
CA SER A 2 6.27 -23.72 17.44
C SER A 2 6.03 -22.22 17.22
N ARG A 3 6.55 -21.66 16.13
CA ARG A 3 6.30 -20.26 15.73
C ARG A 3 4.83 -20.07 15.33
N ILE A 4 4.28 -18.90 15.63
CA ILE A 4 2.93 -18.45 15.27
C ILE A 4 2.88 -18.18 13.77
N ASP A 5 1.84 -18.61 13.06
CA ASP A 5 1.80 -18.47 11.60
C ASP A 5 1.78 -17.00 11.17
N LEU A 6 0.90 -16.20 11.78
CA LEU A 6 0.71 -14.79 11.43
C LEU A 6 0.82 -13.89 12.66
N VAL A 7 1.66 -12.86 12.60
CA VAL A 7 1.70 -11.79 13.60
C VAL A 7 1.32 -10.46 12.95
N PHE A 8 0.20 -9.89 13.37
CA PHE A 8 -0.31 -8.61 12.86
C PHE A 8 0.30 -7.46 13.66
N TYR A 9 1.35 -6.84 13.12
CA TYR A 9 2.06 -5.73 13.74
C TYR A 9 1.43 -4.39 13.38
N GLY A 10 1.16 -3.55 14.39
CA GLY A 10 0.36 -2.34 14.22
C GLY A 10 -1.15 -2.58 14.35
N ALA A 11 -1.56 -3.69 14.99
CA ALA A 11 -2.96 -4.09 15.12
C ALA A 11 -3.84 -3.07 15.85
N SER A 12 -3.27 -2.20 16.70
CA SER A 12 -4.01 -1.12 17.35
C SER A 12 -4.27 0.11 16.46
N GLY A 13 -3.70 0.15 15.25
CA GLY A 13 -3.91 1.21 14.27
C GLY A 13 -5.17 1.00 13.43
N PHE A 14 -5.57 2.03 12.68
CA PHE A 14 -6.78 1.97 11.84
C PHE A 14 -6.76 0.80 10.85
N THR A 15 -5.71 0.72 10.01
CA THR A 15 -5.60 -0.34 9.01
C THR A 15 -5.26 -1.69 9.62
N GLY A 16 -4.42 -1.73 10.66
CA GLY A 16 -4.07 -2.96 11.36
C GLY A 16 -5.29 -3.65 11.98
N ALA A 17 -6.15 -2.89 12.66
CA ALA A 17 -7.40 -3.42 13.22
C ALA A 17 -8.32 -3.99 12.13
N TYR A 18 -8.41 -3.31 10.98
CA TYR A 18 -9.17 -3.79 9.83
C TYR A 18 -8.59 -5.09 9.25
N ILE A 19 -7.27 -5.21 9.13
CA ILE A 19 -6.61 -6.44 8.66
C ILE A 19 -6.93 -7.61 9.60
N VAL A 20 -6.85 -7.41 10.92
CA VAL A 20 -7.20 -8.45 11.90
C VAL A 20 -8.67 -8.83 11.80
N GLU A 21 -9.59 -7.86 11.72
CA GLU A 21 -11.03 -8.10 11.54
C GLU A 21 -11.31 -8.93 10.27
N ARG A 22 -10.64 -8.60 9.16
CA ARG A 22 -10.78 -9.34 7.89
C ARG A 22 -10.20 -10.75 7.97
N PHE A 23 -9.10 -10.95 8.69
CA PHE A 23 -8.55 -12.28 8.94
C PHE A 23 -9.52 -13.14 9.77
N VAL A 24 -10.08 -12.58 10.85
CA VAL A 24 -11.04 -13.26 11.73
C VAL A 24 -12.30 -13.69 10.97
N ASN A 25 -12.75 -12.90 10.00
CA ASN A 25 -13.89 -13.25 9.13
C ASN A 25 -13.53 -14.18 7.96
N SER A 26 -12.24 -14.48 7.75
CA SER A 26 -11.80 -15.31 6.62
C SER A 26 -11.95 -16.80 6.90
N LYS A 27 -11.84 -17.61 5.85
CA LYS A 27 -11.77 -19.08 5.93
C LYS A 27 -10.51 -19.61 6.62
N TYR A 28 -9.49 -18.76 6.82
CA TYR A 28 -8.22 -19.17 7.45
C TYR A 28 -8.25 -19.07 8.97
N PHE A 29 -9.24 -18.35 9.53
CA PHE A 29 -9.45 -18.28 10.97
C PHE A 29 -9.75 -19.67 11.54
N GLY A 30 -9.05 -20.04 12.63
CA GLY A 30 -9.12 -21.38 13.23
C GLY A 30 -8.22 -22.43 12.57
N THR A 31 -7.70 -22.17 11.36
CA THR A 31 -6.69 -23.04 10.71
C THR A 31 -5.28 -22.53 10.94
N LEU A 32 -5.08 -21.21 10.85
CA LEU A 32 -3.80 -20.56 11.11
C LEU A 32 -3.77 -19.97 12.53
N SER A 33 -2.66 -20.20 13.23
CA SER A 33 -2.39 -19.52 14.49
C SER A 33 -2.02 -18.06 14.25
N PHE A 34 -2.53 -17.15 15.07
CA PHE A 34 -2.21 -15.74 14.93
C PHE A 34 -2.02 -15.04 16.27
N ALA A 35 -1.32 -13.90 16.23
CA ALA A 35 -1.15 -12.98 17.34
C ALA A 35 -1.29 -11.53 16.84
N VAL A 36 -1.58 -10.62 17.78
CA VAL A 36 -1.56 -9.18 17.52
C VAL A 36 -0.34 -8.56 18.19
N ALA A 37 0.27 -7.58 17.53
CA ALA A 37 1.48 -6.94 18.01
C ALA A 37 1.42 -5.41 17.90
N GLY A 38 2.08 -4.76 18.86
CA GLY A 38 2.20 -3.30 18.93
C GLY A 38 2.67 -2.84 20.30
N ARG A 39 2.85 -1.53 20.46
CA ARG A 39 3.48 -0.95 21.66
C ARG A 39 2.57 -0.82 22.89
N ASN A 40 1.25 -0.89 22.72
CA ASN A 40 0.31 -0.62 23.81
C ASN A 40 -0.65 -1.80 24.03
N ASN A 41 -0.41 -2.55 25.11
CA ASN A 41 -1.18 -3.73 25.49
C ASN A 41 -2.69 -3.44 25.62
N ALA A 42 -3.05 -2.37 26.31
CA ALA A 42 -4.45 -2.02 26.56
C ALA A 42 -5.22 -1.71 25.26
N LYS A 43 -4.57 -1.02 24.31
CA LYS A 43 -5.17 -0.77 22.99
C LYS A 43 -5.33 -2.06 22.17
N LEU A 44 -4.36 -2.97 22.24
CA LEU A 44 -4.46 -4.27 21.57
C LEU A 44 -5.60 -5.11 22.13
N GLN A 45 -5.72 -5.19 23.46
CA GLN A 45 -6.84 -5.88 24.12
C GLN A 45 -8.18 -5.30 23.68
N LYS A 46 -8.31 -3.97 23.68
CA LYS A 46 -9.54 -3.30 23.24
C LYS A 46 -9.88 -3.61 21.77
N VAL A 47 -8.89 -3.67 20.88
CA VAL A 47 -9.12 -4.06 19.49
C VAL A 47 -9.64 -5.50 19.39
N LEU A 48 -9.10 -6.43 20.18
CA LEU A 48 -9.59 -7.81 20.21
C LEU A 48 -11.04 -7.89 20.73
N GLU A 49 -11.39 -7.11 21.76
CA GLU A 49 -12.76 -6.99 22.27
C GLU A 49 -13.72 -6.44 21.20
N ASP A 50 -13.34 -5.32 20.57
CA ASP A 50 -14.14 -4.67 19.52
C ASP A 50 -14.35 -5.62 18.32
N ILE A 51 -13.31 -6.35 17.91
CA ILE A 51 -13.41 -7.36 16.83
C ILE A 51 -14.28 -8.54 17.27
N SER A 52 -14.15 -9.01 18.51
CA SER A 52 -14.98 -10.11 19.02
C SER A 52 -16.46 -9.75 18.98
N HIS A 53 -16.80 -8.53 19.42
CA HIS A 53 -18.15 -8.01 19.38
C HIS A 53 -18.69 -7.87 17.94
N LYS A 54 -17.88 -7.33 17.01
CA LYS A 54 -18.31 -7.12 15.61
C LYS A 54 -18.50 -8.42 14.84
N THR A 55 -17.63 -9.40 15.05
CA THR A 55 -17.59 -10.64 14.26
C THR A 55 -18.39 -11.77 14.89
N GLY A 56 -18.76 -11.66 16.17
CA GLY A 56 -19.39 -12.73 16.94
C GLY A 56 -18.45 -13.91 17.24
N ARG A 57 -17.14 -13.75 17.02
CA ARG A 57 -16.11 -14.76 17.27
C ARG A 57 -15.22 -14.29 18.42
N ASP A 58 -15.13 -15.06 19.50
CA ASP A 58 -14.28 -14.68 20.62
C ASP A 58 -12.79 -14.80 20.25
N VAL A 59 -12.12 -13.65 20.20
CA VAL A 59 -10.67 -13.53 19.96
C VAL A 59 -9.96 -12.82 21.12
N THR A 60 -10.62 -12.65 22.26
CA THR A 60 -10.08 -11.91 23.42
C THR A 60 -8.89 -12.60 24.07
N SER A 61 -8.75 -13.92 23.88
CA SER A 61 -7.63 -14.75 24.35
C SER A 61 -6.47 -14.84 23.36
N THR A 62 -6.54 -14.11 22.23
CA THR A 62 -5.46 -14.08 21.22
C THR A 62 -4.15 -13.59 21.86
N PRO A 63 -3.01 -14.25 21.60
CA PRO A 63 -1.72 -13.80 22.11
C PRO A 63 -1.39 -12.37 21.70
N ILE A 64 -0.93 -11.58 22.67
CA ILE A 64 -0.45 -10.21 22.46
C ILE A 64 1.08 -10.20 22.56
N ILE A 65 1.74 -9.62 21.55
CA ILE A 65 3.19 -9.40 21.54
C ILE A 65 3.45 -7.90 21.64
N ILE A 66 4.16 -7.49 22.69
CA ILE A 66 4.61 -6.10 22.81
C ILE A 66 5.84 -5.89 21.94
N ALA A 67 5.73 -4.95 21.01
CA ALA A 67 6.81 -4.59 20.08
C ALA A 67 6.73 -3.10 19.74
N ASP A 68 7.86 -2.42 19.83
CA ASP A 68 8.03 -0.99 19.50
C ASP A 68 9.04 -0.84 18.37
N SER A 69 8.73 -0.03 17.36
CA SER A 69 9.60 0.16 16.20
C SER A 69 10.93 0.86 16.55
N SER A 70 10.99 1.52 17.71
CA SER A 70 12.20 2.13 18.26
C SER A 70 13.04 1.18 19.13
N ASP A 71 12.54 -0.01 19.45
CA ASP A 71 13.24 -1.01 20.27
C ASP A 71 13.56 -2.25 19.43
N GLU A 72 14.82 -2.33 18.99
CA GLU A 72 15.34 -3.42 18.17
C GLU A 72 15.18 -4.80 18.81
N GLN A 73 15.36 -4.91 20.13
CA GLN A 73 15.22 -6.19 20.83
C GLN A 73 13.77 -6.65 20.81
N SER A 74 12.82 -5.73 21.02
CA SER A 74 11.39 -6.04 20.95
C SER A 74 10.96 -6.55 19.56
N LEU A 75 11.52 -5.97 18.49
CA LEU A 75 11.26 -6.41 17.12
C LEU A 75 11.87 -7.78 16.83
N ALA A 76 13.10 -8.02 17.30
CA ALA A 76 13.75 -9.33 17.17
C ALA A 76 12.96 -10.42 17.90
N ASP A 77 12.47 -10.14 19.11
CA ASP A 77 11.67 -11.08 19.90
C ASP A 77 10.30 -11.37 19.26
N MET A 78 9.69 -10.37 18.61
CA MET A 78 8.50 -10.58 17.78
C MET A 78 8.82 -11.47 16.57
N ALA A 79 9.89 -11.19 15.85
CA ALA A 79 10.28 -11.92 14.65
C ALA A 79 10.62 -13.39 14.93
N LYS A 80 11.30 -13.69 16.05
CA LYS A 80 11.57 -15.07 16.50
C LYS A 80 10.29 -15.87 16.75
N LYS A 81 9.19 -15.22 17.11
CA LYS A 81 7.89 -15.86 17.42
C LYS A 81 6.99 -16.01 16.18
N ALA A 82 7.15 -15.18 15.16
CA ALA A 82 6.29 -15.12 13.97
C ALA A 82 6.86 -15.95 12.83
N LYS A 83 6.07 -16.68 12.04
CA LYS A 83 6.48 -17.17 10.71
C LYS A 83 6.37 -16.04 9.69
N VAL A 84 5.26 -15.31 9.71
CA VAL A 84 5.02 -14.13 8.88
C VAL A 84 4.64 -12.94 9.77
N ILE A 85 5.32 -11.82 9.58
CA ILE A 85 4.92 -10.52 10.14
C ILE A 85 4.11 -9.79 9.08
N VAL A 86 2.86 -9.47 9.41
CA VAL A 86 2.00 -8.58 8.62
C VAL A 86 2.11 -7.19 9.23
N ASN A 87 2.92 -6.34 8.60
CA ASN A 87 3.25 -5.01 9.08
C ASN A 87 2.24 -3.99 8.54
N ALA A 88 1.56 -3.30 9.46
CA ALA A 88 0.66 -2.20 9.18
C ALA A 88 1.10 -0.90 9.88
N VAL A 89 2.39 -0.78 10.24
CA VAL A 89 2.97 0.38 10.93
C VAL A 89 3.61 1.32 9.91
N GLY A 90 2.89 2.37 9.55
CA GLY A 90 3.40 3.51 8.78
C GLY A 90 3.63 4.76 9.65
N PRO A 91 4.30 5.79 9.11
CA PRO A 91 4.95 5.84 7.79
C PRO A 91 6.16 4.90 7.68
N TYR A 92 6.25 4.14 6.59
CA TYR A 92 7.21 3.05 6.45
C TYR A 92 8.64 3.55 6.23
N ARG A 93 8.81 4.72 5.60
CA ARG A 93 10.12 5.41 5.54
C ARG A 93 10.76 5.60 6.90
N LEU A 94 9.96 5.75 7.96
CA LEU A 94 10.45 5.97 9.33
C LEU A 94 10.55 4.66 10.12
N TYR A 95 9.54 3.81 10.02
CA TYR A 95 9.37 2.68 10.95
C TYR A 95 9.49 1.30 10.29
N GLY A 96 9.50 1.22 8.96
CA GLY A 96 9.44 -0.06 8.23
C GLY A 96 10.76 -0.82 8.21
N GLU A 97 11.88 -0.11 8.00
CA GLU A 97 13.20 -0.75 7.86
C GLU A 97 13.61 -1.60 9.09
N PRO A 98 13.46 -1.12 10.34
CA PRO A 98 13.76 -1.94 11.52
C PRO A 98 12.98 -3.25 11.57
N VAL A 99 11.74 -3.27 11.08
CA VAL A 99 10.88 -4.46 11.05
C VAL A 99 11.37 -5.46 9.99
N VAL A 100 11.73 -4.96 8.80
CA VAL A 100 12.31 -5.80 7.73
C VAL A 100 13.62 -6.43 8.19
N ARG A 101 14.52 -5.63 8.78
CA ARG A 101 15.78 -6.12 9.33
C ARG A 101 15.56 -7.22 10.37
N ALA A 102 14.69 -6.99 11.35
CA ALA A 102 14.37 -7.97 12.39
C ALA A 102 13.79 -9.26 11.79
N ALA A 103 12.89 -9.15 10.80
CA ALA A 103 12.32 -10.31 10.12
C ALA A 103 13.41 -11.13 9.40
N VAL A 104 14.27 -10.48 8.62
CA VAL A 104 15.35 -11.13 7.87
C VAL A 104 16.35 -11.81 8.80
N GLU A 105 16.75 -11.15 9.87
CA GLU A 105 17.78 -11.66 10.79
C GLU A 105 17.28 -12.79 11.70
N ASN A 106 15.98 -12.87 11.94
CA ASN A 106 15.38 -13.87 12.83
C ASN A 106 14.53 -14.90 12.08
N GLY A 107 14.66 -14.96 10.75
CA GLY A 107 14.07 -16.00 9.91
C GLY A 107 12.56 -15.90 9.73
N ALA A 108 11.96 -14.71 9.87
CA ALA A 108 10.55 -14.45 9.59
C ALA A 108 10.34 -13.84 8.20
N HIS A 109 9.24 -14.22 7.56
CA HIS A 109 8.75 -13.53 6.37
C HIS A 109 8.11 -12.20 6.77
N HIS A 110 8.16 -11.23 5.86
CA HIS A 110 7.60 -9.89 6.06
C HIS A 110 6.64 -9.55 4.93
N VAL A 111 5.47 -9.03 5.28
CA VAL A 111 4.50 -8.47 4.35
C VAL A 111 4.06 -7.10 4.83
N ASP A 112 3.96 -6.13 3.93
CA ASP A 112 3.42 -4.79 4.25
C ASP A 112 2.46 -4.26 3.20
N ILE A 113 1.79 -3.16 3.54
CA ILE A 113 0.86 -2.44 2.66
C ILE A 113 1.43 -1.08 2.22
N SER A 114 2.75 -0.92 2.20
CA SER A 114 3.40 0.36 1.96
C SER A 114 3.11 0.89 0.55
N GLY A 115 2.77 2.18 0.47
CA GLY A 115 2.64 2.93 -0.78
C GLY A 115 3.85 3.82 -1.07
N GLU A 116 5.02 3.52 -0.49
CA GLU A 116 6.19 4.41 -0.49
C GLU A 116 7.32 3.88 -1.39
N PRO A 117 7.45 4.35 -2.65
CA PRO A 117 8.41 3.83 -3.63
C PRO A 117 9.85 3.67 -3.11
N ALA A 118 10.39 4.72 -2.49
CA ALA A 118 11.77 4.69 -2.05
C ALA A 118 12.01 3.76 -0.87
N TYR A 119 11.03 3.61 0.04
CA TYR A 119 11.12 2.60 1.08
C TYR A 119 11.13 1.19 0.45
N LEU A 120 10.15 0.89 -0.40
CA LEU A 120 10.00 -0.42 -1.04
C LEU A 120 11.27 -0.84 -1.80
N GLU A 121 11.80 0.06 -2.63
CA GLU A 121 13.01 -0.20 -3.41
C GLU A 121 14.28 -0.24 -2.55
N LYS A 122 14.38 0.59 -1.50
CA LYS A 122 15.48 0.55 -0.54
C LYS A 122 15.53 -0.78 0.20
N MET A 123 14.38 -1.34 0.58
CA MET A 123 14.33 -2.63 1.27
C MET A 123 14.83 -3.77 0.38
N GLN A 124 14.47 -3.76 -0.91
CA GLN A 124 15.04 -4.71 -1.87
C GLN A 124 16.56 -4.55 -1.99
N MET A 125 17.04 -3.31 -2.11
CA MET A 125 18.47 -3.02 -2.25
C MET A 125 19.30 -3.48 -1.03
N LEU A 126 18.81 -3.23 0.18
CA LEU A 126 19.55 -3.51 1.41
C LEU A 126 19.42 -4.96 1.87
N TYR A 127 18.23 -5.55 1.73
CA TYR A 127 17.90 -6.83 2.37
C TYR A 127 17.58 -7.95 1.39
N GLY A 128 17.55 -7.69 0.07
CA GLY A 128 17.20 -8.69 -0.95
C GLY A 128 18.07 -9.94 -0.92
N GLU A 129 19.40 -9.77 -0.98
CA GLU A 129 20.33 -10.91 -0.92
C GLU A 129 20.32 -11.60 0.45
N LYS A 130 20.33 -10.84 1.55
CA LYS A 130 20.29 -11.41 2.90
C LYS A 130 18.99 -12.21 3.15
N ALA A 131 17.86 -11.74 2.63
CA ALA A 131 16.59 -12.46 2.70
C ALA A 131 16.64 -13.78 1.93
N LYS A 132 17.26 -13.78 0.74
CA LYS A 132 17.46 -14.98 -0.08
C LYS A 132 18.38 -15.99 0.63
N GLU A 133 19.50 -15.53 1.19
CA GLU A 133 20.44 -16.36 1.98
C GLU A 133 19.75 -17.00 3.18
N ASN A 134 18.91 -16.23 3.89
CA ASN A 134 18.17 -16.70 5.07
C ASN A 134 16.87 -17.45 4.73
N GLY A 135 16.53 -17.60 3.45
CA GLY A 135 15.32 -18.32 3.02
C GLY A 135 14.01 -17.66 3.43
N VAL A 136 13.97 -16.34 3.56
CA VAL A 136 12.77 -15.57 3.91
C VAL A 136 12.28 -14.71 2.76
N TYR A 137 11.02 -14.28 2.84
CA TYR A 137 10.35 -13.47 1.82
C TYR A 137 10.06 -12.10 2.40
N ILE A 138 10.30 -11.06 1.61
CA ILE A 138 9.88 -9.68 1.90
C ILE A 138 8.93 -9.27 0.77
N VAL A 139 7.65 -9.10 1.10
CA VAL A 139 6.60 -8.76 0.14
C VAL A 139 5.99 -7.42 0.53
N GLY A 140 6.50 -6.35 -0.09
CA GLY A 140 5.94 -5.01 0.11
C GLY A 140 4.71 -4.74 -0.77
N ALA A 141 4.04 -3.63 -0.50
CA ALA A 141 2.98 -3.08 -1.35
C ALA A 141 1.77 -4.02 -1.57
N CYS A 142 1.42 -4.81 -0.55
CA CYS A 142 0.22 -5.67 -0.53
C CYS A 142 -1.06 -4.88 -0.20
N GLY A 143 -1.14 -3.66 -0.69
CA GLY A 143 -2.26 -2.74 -0.46
C GLY A 143 -3.01 -2.42 -1.74
N TRP A 144 -4.06 -1.61 -1.60
CA TRP A 144 -4.84 -1.11 -2.73
C TRP A 144 -4.02 -0.19 -3.65
N ASP A 145 -3.04 0.54 -3.11
CA ASP A 145 -2.15 1.46 -3.85
C ASP A 145 -1.15 0.76 -4.80
N SER A 146 -1.34 -0.54 -5.10
CA SER A 146 -0.43 -1.30 -5.96
C SER A 146 -1.06 -2.57 -6.54
N ILE A 147 -1.77 -3.36 -5.73
CA ILE A 147 -2.29 -4.68 -6.17
C ILE A 147 -3.19 -4.56 -7.42
N PRO A 148 -4.21 -3.68 -7.47
CA PRO A 148 -5.11 -3.59 -8.62
C PRO A 148 -4.37 -3.18 -9.90
N CYS A 149 -3.41 -2.28 -9.79
CA CYS A 149 -2.65 -1.78 -10.93
C CYS A 149 -1.68 -2.84 -11.48
N ASP A 150 -0.91 -3.49 -10.61
CA ASP A 150 0.06 -4.52 -11.00
C ASP A 150 -0.61 -5.78 -11.58
N LEU A 151 -1.67 -6.27 -10.91
CA LEU A 151 -2.48 -7.37 -11.43
C LEU A 151 -3.25 -6.97 -12.69
N GLY A 152 -3.72 -5.73 -12.77
CA GLY A 152 -4.44 -5.20 -13.93
C GLY A 152 -3.56 -5.18 -15.18
N VAL A 153 -2.31 -4.72 -15.07
CA VAL A 153 -1.35 -4.76 -16.18
C VAL A 153 -1.03 -6.19 -16.60
N THR A 154 -0.86 -7.09 -15.63
CA THR A 154 -0.63 -8.52 -15.91
C THR A 154 -1.82 -9.13 -16.65
N PHE A 155 -3.04 -8.87 -16.17
CA PHE A 155 -4.26 -9.31 -16.82
C PHE A 155 -4.39 -8.76 -18.24
N LEU A 156 -4.16 -7.47 -18.44
CA LEU A 156 -4.18 -6.86 -19.77
C LEU A 156 -3.15 -7.51 -20.68
N LYS A 157 -1.92 -7.75 -20.20
CA LYS A 157 -0.87 -8.40 -20.98
C LYS A 157 -1.24 -9.82 -21.43
N GLU A 158 -1.97 -10.56 -20.61
CA GLU A 158 -2.42 -11.93 -20.93
C GLU A 158 -3.65 -11.98 -21.84
N ARG A 159 -4.48 -10.93 -21.83
CA ARG A 159 -5.78 -10.90 -22.53
C ARG A 159 -5.81 -10.00 -23.76
N PHE A 160 -4.85 -9.09 -23.89
CA PHE A 160 -4.79 -8.18 -25.01
C PHE A 160 -4.41 -8.93 -26.28
N GLU A 161 -5.26 -8.83 -27.31
CA GLU A 161 -5.00 -9.42 -28.62
C GLU A 161 -3.96 -8.59 -29.36
N GLY A 162 -2.68 -8.93 -29.16
CA GLY A 162 -1.53 -8.27 -29.78
C GLY A 162 -0.47 -7.84 -28.76
N ASP A 163 0.42 -6.95 -29.19
CA ASP A 163 1.50 -6.45 -28.34
C ASP A 163 1.05 -5.26 -27.48
N LEU A 164 0.76 -5.51 -26.21
CA LEU A 164 0.46 -4.45 -25.25
C LEU A 164 1.70 -3.58 -25.01
N ASN A 165 1.73 -2.38 -25.57
CA ASN A 165 2.90 -1.50 -25.48
C ASN A 165 2.89 -0.60 -24.24
N HIS A 166 1.74 -0.02 -23.93
CA HIS A 166 1.60 1.00 -22.90
C HIS A 166 0.22 0.96 -22.23
N VAL A 167 0.20 1.27 -20.94
CA VAL A 167 -1.01 1.42 -20.13
C VAL A 167 -0.99 2.78 -19.42
N GLU A 168 -2.09 3.52 -19.52
CA GLU A 168 -2.39 4.67 -18.67
C GLU A 168 -3.40 4.20 -17.61
N SER A 169 -3.02 4.26 -16.33
CA SER A 169 -3.94 3.95 -15.23
C SER A 169 -4.45 5.23 -14.57
N PHE A 170 -5.71 5.20 -14.13
CA PHE A 170 -6.36 6.32 -13.46
C PHE A 170 -6.91 5.86 -12.11
N VAL A 171 -6.49 6.56 -11.06
CA VAL A 171 -7.07 6.49 -9.73
C VAL A 171 -8.19 7.52 -9.66
N GLN A 172 -9.40 7.04 -9.40
CA GLN A 172 -10.55 7.91 -9.19
C GLN A 172 -10.80 8.13 -7.71
N LEU A 173 -10.74 9.39 -7.28
CA LEU A 173 -11.09 9.75 -5.92
C LEU A 173 -12.59 9.98 -5.85
N VAL A 174 -13.30 9.10 -5.12
CA VAL A 174 -14.74 9.23 -4.91
C VAL A 174 -14.99 9.62 -3.46
N SER A 175 -15.57 10.81 -3.27
CA SER A 175 -16.00 11.27 -1.94
C SER A 175 -17.39 10.74 -1.57
N GLY A 176 -17.62 10.58 -0.26
CA GLY A 176 -18.97 10.35 0.26
C GLY A 176 -19.71 11.68 0.52
N PRO A 177 -20.95 11.63 1.06
CA PRO A 177 -21.68 12.84 1.44
C PRO A 177 -20.95 13.75 2.44
N ALA A 178 -20.00 13.19 3.20
CA ALA A 178 -19.16 13.90 4.15
C ALA A 178 -17.85 14.44 3.52
N GLY A 179 -17.67 14.31 2.21
CA GLY A 179 -16.45 14.67 1.49
C GLY A 179 -15.38 13.57 1.53
N TYR A 180 -14.14 13.97 1.23
CA TYR A 180 -12.98 13.08 1.30
C TYR A 180 -12.56 12.80 2.73
N SER A 181 -12.05 11.59 2.97
CA SER A 181 -11.47 11.21 4.25
C SER A 181 -10.19 10.45 4.01
N ILE A 182 -9.10 10.93 4.61
CA ILE A 182 -7.78 10.32 4.53
C ILE A 182 -7.38 9.97 5.96
N ASN A 183 -6.92 8.74 6.18
CA ASN A 183 -6.40 8.37 7.50
C ASN A 183 -5.05 9.06 7.76
N GLU A 184 -4.76 9.35 9.03
CA GLU A 184 -3.56 10.09 9.45
C GLU A 184 -2.25 9.50 8.90
N GLY A 185 -2.12 8.17 8.90
CA GLY A 185 -0.92 7.49 8.41
C GLY A 185 -0.69 7.71 6.91
N THR A 186 -1.75 7.73 6.11
CA THR A 186 -1.69 8.01 4.67
C THR A 186 -1.32 9.47 4.43
N TYR A 187 -1.89 10.39 5.20
CA TYR A 187 -1.58 11.81 5.10
C TYR A 187 -0.10 12.09 5.42
N GLN A 188 0.44 11.52 6.50
CA GLN A 188 1.85 11.64 6.85
C GLN A 188 2.76 11.02 5.78
N THR A 189 2.37 9.86 5.24
CA THR A 189 3.09 9.20 4.15
C THR A 189 3.19 10.09 2.91
N LEU A 190 2.08 10.73 2.53
CA LEU A 190 2.05 11.64 1.38
C LEU A 190 2.97 12.85 1.59
N ILE A 191 2.89 13.50 2.76
CA ILE A 191 3.74 14.65 3.08
C ILE A 191 5.22 14.27 3.04
N LEU A 192 5.60 13.17 3.68
CA LEU A 192 6.99 12.71 3.70
C LEU A 192 7.46 12.32 2.30
N GLY A 193 6.60 11.71 1.49
CA GLY A 193 6.88 11.40 0.10
C GLY A 193 7.21 12.66 -0.72
N ILE A 194 6.43 13.73 -0.55
CA ILE A 194 6.66 15.01 -1.24
C ILE A 194 7.92 15.71 -0.72
N SER A 195 8.08 15.81 0.61
CA SER A 195 9.21 16.48 1.26
C SER A 195 10.55 15.86 0.85
N GLU A 196 10.60 14.53 0.79
CA GLU A 196 11.84 13.79 0.54
C GLU A 196 12.06 13.42 -0.93
N ALA A 197 11.13 13.74 -1.84
CA ALA A 197 11.22 13.31 -3.25
C ALA A 197 12.53 13.73 -3.95
N ALA A 198 13.13 14.86 -3.55
CA ALA A 198 14.41 15.33 -4.09
C ALA A 198 15.64 14.67 -3.44
N HIS A 199 15.49 14.07 -2.26
CA HIS A 199 16.59 13.59 -1.41
C HIS A 199 16.55 12.10 -1.12
N ASP A 200 15.47 11.39 -1.50
CA ASP A 200 15.29 9.96 -1.20
C ASP A 200 16.22 9.03 -1.98
N GLY A 201 16.98 9.56 -2.94
CA GLY A 201 17.98 8.80 -3.69
C GLY A 201 17.39 7.73 -4.60
N LEU A 202 16.08 7.78 -4.90
CA LEU A 202 15.37 6.74 -5.66
C LEU A 202 16.05 6.38 -6.99
N GLY A 203 16.58 7.38 -7.70
CA GLY A 203 17.31 7.15 -8.95
C GLY A 203 18.60 6.32 -8.78
N LYS A 204 19.30 6.43 -7.64
CA LYS A 204 20.49 5.61 -7.33
C LYS A 204 20.06 4.19 -6.96
N ILE A 205 19.01 4.06 -6.15
CA ILE A 205 18.44 2.77 -5.75
C ILE A 205 18.03 1.98 -7.00
N ARG A 206 17.26 2.59 -7.91
CA ARG A 206 16.83 1.97 -9.17
C ARG A 206 17.98 1.43 -10.00
N LYS A 207 19.07 2.19 -10.12
CA LYS A 207 20.26 1.73 -10.85
C LYS A 207 20.92 0.51 -10.20
N ALA A 208 20.86 0.40 -8.87
CA ALA A 208 21.42 -0.74 -8.15
C ALA A 208 20.55 -2.00 -8.27
N ILE A 209 19.22 -1.87 -8.15
CA ILE A 209 18.30 -3.02 -8.16
C ILE A 209 17.80 -3.42 -9.54
N MET A 210 17.90 -2.52 -10.52
CA MET A 210 17.47 -2.72 -11.91
C MET A 210 18.56 -2.25 -12.89
N PRO A 211 19.75 -2.89 -12.89
CA PRO A 211 20.90 -2.46 -13.71
C PRO A 211 20.70 -2.66 -15.22
N GLU A 212 19.88 -3.65 -15.62
CA GLU A 212 19.72 -4.00 -17.03
C GLU A 212 18.89 -2.95 -17.79
N LYS A 213 19.30 -2.71 -19.03
CA LYS A 213 18.56 -1.79 -19.90
C LYS A 213 17.39 -2.53 -20.55
N ILE A 214 16.18 -2.20 -20.11
CA ILE A 214 14.96 -2.67 -20.76
C ILE A 214 14.78 -1.97 -22.11
N GLU A 215 14.75 -2.73 -23.20
CA GLU A 215 14.37 -2.22 -24.52
C GLU A 215 12.88 -1.84 -24.52
N LYS A 216 12.60 -0.59 -24.90
CA LYS A 216 11.24 -0.10 -25.06
C LYS A 216 10.79 -0.36 -26.48
N GLY A 217 9.51 -0.69 -26.66
CA GLY A 217 8.92 -0.82 -27.99
C GLY A 217 9.03 0.47 -28.80
N ASP A 218 8.96 0.32 -30.13
CA ASP A 218 9.08 1.43 -31.08
C ASP A 218 7.98 2.50 -30.92
N VAL A 219 6.83 2.08 -30.39
CA VAL A 219 5.68 2.95 -30.15
C VAL A 219 5.92 3.76 -28.87
N LYS A 220 6.05 5.08 -29.02
CA LYS A 220 6.19 5.99 -27.88
C LYS A 220 4.82 6.28 -27.25
N PRO A 221 4.72 6.28 -25.90
CA PRO A 221 3.47 6.63 -25.23
C PRO A 221 3.08 8.09 -25.50
N PRO A 222 1.79 8.44 -25.37
CA PRO A 222 1.32 9.81 -25.49
C PRO A 222 2.07 10.72 -24.52
N ARG A 223 2.43 11.92 -24.98
CA ARG A 223 3.00 12.94 -24.09
C ARG A 223 1.86 13.60 -23.32
N ARG A 224 1.76 13.30 -22.03
CA ARG A 224 0.86 13.99 -21.09
C ARG A 224 1.58 15.14 -20.41
N GLY A 225 0.87 16.26 -20.21
CA GLY A 225 1.38 17.40 -19.45
C GLY A 225 1.47 17.09 -17.95
N LYS A 226 1.78 18.09 -17.12
CA LYS A 226 1.64 17.96 -15.65
C LYS A 226 0.18 17.94 -15.20
N MET A 227 -0.71 18.42 -16.05
CA MET A 227 -2.15 18.45 -15.86
C MET A 227 -2.81 18.56 -17.24
N TRP A 228 -3.88 17.80 -17.51
CA TRP A 228 -4.65 17.88 -18.76
C TRP A 228 -6.08 17.39 -18.53
N PRO A 229 -7.06 17.86 -19.33
CA PRO A 229 -8.43 17.37 -19.24
C PRO A 229 -8.51 15.91 -19.70
N ILE A 230 -9.29 15.10 -18.97
CA ILE A 230 -9.58 13.72 -19.34
C ILE A 230 -10.68 13.72 -20.40
N ASN A 231 -10.38 13.16 -21.57
CA ASN A 231 -11.30 13.06 -22.71
C ASN A 231 -11.73 11.61 -22.97
N GLU A 232 -11.92 10.83 -21.90
CA GLU A 232 -12.44 9.45 -21.97
C GLU A 232 -13.92 9.44 -21.60
N LYS A 233 -14.71 8.51 -22.14
CA LYS A 233 -16.17 8.52 -21.95
C LYS A 233 -16.56 8.23 -20.49
N GLU A 234 -15.80 7.37 -19.85
CA GLU A 234 -16.06 6.85 -18.51
C GLU A 234 -15.40 7.69 -17.40
N LEU A 235 -14.49 8.60 -17.75
CA LEU A 235 -13.74 9.43 -16.81
C LEU A 235 -14.04 10.92 -17.05
N LYS A 236 -14.10 11.71 -15.99
CA LYS A 236 -14.34 13.16 -16.07
C LYS A 236 -13.30 13.90 -15.25
N GLY A 237 -13.09 15.17 -15.56
CA GLY A 237 -12.20 16.04 -14.80
C GLY A 237 -10.80 16.15 -15.39
N TRP A 238 -9.82 16.41 -14.53
CA TRP A 238 -8.43 16.64 -14.90
C TRP A 238 -7.55 15.52 -14.39
N ALA A 239 -6.61 15.09 -15.21
CA ALA A 239 -5.61 14.12 -14.80
C ALA A 239 -4.37 14.84 -14.27
N LEU A 240 -3.88 14.37 -13.13
CA LEU A 240 -2.61 14.74 -12.53
C LEU A 240 -1.75 13.48 -12.37
N PRO A 241 -0.40 13.60 -12.40
CA PRO A 241 0.48 12.49 -12.06
C PRO A 241 0.14 11.89 -10.70
N PHE A 242 -0.07 10.57 -10.67
CA PHE A 242 -0.27 9.86 -9.42
C PHE A 242 1.08 9.73 -8.70
N LEU A 243 1.14 10.19 -7.44
CA LEU A 243 2.35 10.17 -6.62
C LEU A 243 2.49 8.91 -5.76
N GLY A 244 1.57 7.95 -5.89
CA GLY A 244 1.62 6.67 -5.20
C GLY A 244 2.60 5.67 -5.81
N SER A 245 2.49 4.42 -5.38
CA SER A 245 3.50 3.39 -5.65
C SER A 245 3.28 2.58 -6.94
N ASP A 246 2.08 2.63 -7.54
CA ASP A 246 1.69 1.92 -8.77
C ASP A 246 2.79 1.85 -9.83
N LYS A 247 3.22 3.00 -10.35
CA LYS A 247 4.25 3.08 -11.40
C LYS A 247 5.55 2.41 -10.95
N SER A 248 5.91 2.56 -9.68
CA SER A 248 7.13 1.98 -9.11
C SER A 248 7.06 0.45 -9.06
N ILE A 249 5.94 -0.08 -8.57
CA ILE A 249 5.70 -1.51 -8.44
C ILE A 249 5.62 -2.18 -9.80
N VAL A 250 4.77 -1.67 -10.70
CA VAL A 250 4.59 -2.26 -12.03
C VAL A 250 5.91 -2.25 -12.80
N ASN A 251 6.72 -1.18 -12.72
CA ASN A 251 8.03 -1.17 -13.38
C ASN A 251 8.97 -2.26 -12.84
N ARG A 252 8.95 -2.56 -11.55
CA ARG A 252 9.74 -3.66 -10.97
C ARG A 252 9.24 -5.02 -11.44
N SER A 253 7.91 -5.22 -11.49
CA SER A 253 7.30 -6.44 -12.03
C SER A 253 7.68 -6.63 -13.50
N GLN A 254 7.56 -5.59 -14.34
CA GLN A 254 7.93 -5.65 -15.75
C GLN A 254 9.44 -5.81 -15.97
N TYR A 255 10.28 -5.24 -15.11
CA TYR A 255 11.72 -5.47 -15.13
C TYR A 255 12.05 -6.94 -14.86
N TYR A 256 11.48 -7.52 -13.78
CA TYR A 256 11.69 -8.92 -13.45
C TYR A 256 11.21 -9.84 -14.57
N ASP A 257 10.04 -9.58 -15.14
CA ASP A 257 9.50 -10.34 -16.26
C ASP A 257 10.40 -10.27 -17.50
N CYS A 258 10.98 -9.09 -17.79
CA CYS A 258 11.86 -8.90 -18.93
C CYS A 258 13.20 -9.63 -18.74
N VAL A 259 13.85 -9.43 -17.59
CA VAL A 259 15.21 -9.95 -17.33
C VAL A 259 15.19 -11.44 -16.99
N THR A 260 14.21 -11.90 -16.23
CA THR A 260 14.16 -13.28 -15.74
C THR A 260 13.34 -14.19 -16.63
N ASN A 261 12.19 -13.71 -17.13
CA ASN A 261 11.22 -14.53 -17.86
C ASN A 261 11.25 -14.31 -19.37
N ASN A 262 12.14 -13.44 -19.88
CA ASN A 262 12.22 -13.05 -21.30
C ASN A 262 10.86 -12.60 -21.87
N LYS A 263 10.04 -11.92 -21.05
CA LYS A 263 8.74 -11.39 -21.46
C LYS A 263 8.88 -9.93 -21.87
N ARG A 264 8.20 -9.55 -22.96
CA ARG A 264 8.15 -8.16 -23.41
C ARG A 264 7.61 -7.24 -22.28
N PRO A 265 8.28 -6.12 -21.98
CA PRO A 265 7.84 -5.18 -20.94
C PRO A 265 6.65 -4.34 -21.40
N VAL A 266 5.80 -3.96 -20.46
CA VAL A 266 4.71 -3.00 -20.69
C VAL A 266 5.03 -1.69 -19.99
N GLY A 267 5.03 -0.56 -20.71
CA GLY A 267 5.23 0.74 -20.08
C GLY A 267 3.98 1.20 -19.35
N ILE A 268 4.10 1.70 -18.12
CA ILE A 268 2.97 2.29 -17.38
C ILE A 268 3.20 3.76 -17.03
N ILE A 269 2.10 4.51 -17.04
CA ILE A 269 1.97 5.78 -16.34
C ILE A 269 0.65 5.79 -15.56
N SER A 270 0.66 6.41 -14.38
CA SER A 270 -0.47 6.42 -13.47
C SER A 270 -0.86 7.85 -13.16
N PHE A 271 -2.17 8.09 -13.10
CA PHE A 271 -2.78 9.38 -12.90
C PHE A 271 -3.83 9.32 -11.81
N THR A 272 -4.08 10.46 -11.17
CA THR A 272 -5.28 10.66 -10.34
C THR A 272 -6.17 11.64 -11.05
N ASP A 273 -7.49 11.42 -10.98
CA ASP A 273 -8.44 12.45 -11.39
C ASP A 273 -8.60 13.52 -10.31
N LEU A 274 -9.02 14.69 -10.75
CA LEU A 274 -9.48 15.80 -9.94
C LEU A 274 -10.73 16.37 -10.60
N GLU A 275 -11.86 16.37 -9.88
CA GLU A 275 -13.10 16.86 -10.44
C GLU A 275 -13.09 18.39 -10.59
N TRP A 276 -13.89 18.90 -11.53
CA TRP A 276 -13.88 20.32 -11.88
C TRP A 276 -14.34 21.24 -10.74
N ALA A 277 -15.27 20.78 -9.91
CA ALA A 277 -15.71 21.50 -8.72
C ALA A 277 -14.55 21.69 -7.72
N GLU A 278 -13.72 20.66 -7.56
CA GLU A 278 -12.56 20.65 -6.66
C GLU A 278 -11.44 21.54 -7.18
N PHE A 279 -11.14 21.44 -8.48
CA PHE A 279 -10.19 22.34 -9.13
C PHE A 279 -10.61 23.80 -8.98
N SER A 280 -11.89 24.12 -9.19
CA SER A 280 -12.40 25.48 -9.01
C SER A 280 -12.24 25.97 -7.57
N SER A 281 -12.43 25.10 -6.58
CA SER A 281 -12.24 25.41 -5.16
C SER A 281 -10.77 25.69 -4.83
N ILE A 282 -9.86 24.81 -5.25
CA ILE A 282 -8.41 24.94 -5.03
C ILE A 282 -7.88 26.22 -5.70
N MET A 283 -8.24 26.45 -6.97
CA MET A 283 -7.84 27.66 -7.69
C MET A 283 -8.44 28.93 -7.06
N SER A 284 -9.65 28.85 -6.52
CA SER A 284 -10.26 29.98 -5.79
C SER A 284 -9.59 30.27 -4.45
N GLU A 285 -9.01 29.26 -3.77
CA GLU A 285 -8.22 29.43 -2.55
C GLU A 285 -6.83 29.99 -2.88
N GLU A 286 -6.17 29.52 -3.93
CA GLU A 286 -4.88 30.08 -4.37
C GLU A 286 -5.01 31.54 -4.85
N LEU A 287 -6.11 31.90 -5.52
CA LEU A 287 -6.41 33.28 -5.89
C LEU A 287 -6.76 34.17 -4.68
N LYS A 288 -7.20 33.57 -3.55
CA LYS A 288 -7.40 34.27 -2.27
C LYS A 288 -6.13 34.33 -1.42
N GLY A 289 -5.10 33.55 -1.77
CA GLY A 289 -3.82 33.43 -1.05
C GLY A 289 -2.79 34.54 -1.35
N PHE A 290 -3.14 35.54 -2.17
CA PHE A 290 -2.33 36.74 -2.37
C PHE A 290 -2.77 37.87 -1.42
N ASP A 291 -2.83 37.58 -0.11
CA ASP A 291 -2.65 38.60 0.92
C ASP A 291 -1.85 38.02 2.09
N LEU A 292 -0.60 38.49 2.20
CA LEU A 292 0.31 38.18 3.29
C LEU A 292 -0.20 38.85 4.57
N LYS A 293 -0.98 38.14 5.40
CA LYS A 293 -1.00 38.29 6.88
C LYS A 293 -1.93 37.29 7.60
N HIS A 294 -1.29 36.53 8.50
CA HIS A 294 -1.80 35.94 9.76
C HIS A 294 -2.67 34.67 9.78
N SER A 295 -2.05 33.65 10.42
CA SER A 295 -2.56 32.80 11.51
C SER A 295 -3.59 31.68 11.24
N CYS A 296 -3.07 30.46 11.19
CA CYS A 296 -3.40 29.34 12.09
C CYS A 296 -4.78 29.36 12.80
N HIS A 297 -5.72 28.50 12.37
CA HIS A 297 -6.61 27.68 13.20
C HIS A 297 -7.60 26.90 12.32
N LEU A 298 -7.60 25.57 12.39
CA LEU A 298 -8.78 24.75 12.06
C LEU A 298 -8.70 23.41 12.82
N THR A 299 -9.13 23.47 14.08
CA THR A 299 -9.50 22.33 14.90
C THR A 299 -10.99 22.08 14.82
N GLY A 300 -11.37 20.81 14.61
CA GLY A 300 -12.60 20.23 15.14
C GLY A 300 -13.75 20.02 14.14
N ILE A 301 -14.12 18.76 13.91
CA ILE A 301 -15.32 18.12 14.50
C ILE A 301 -15.33 16.64 14.09
N LEU A 302 -15.13 15.77 15.09
CA LEU A 302 -15.30 14.32 15.05
C LEU A 302 -16.66 14.00 15.68
N ARG A 303 -17.51 13.26 14.97
CA ARG A 303 -18.41 12.18 15.45
C ARG A 303 -19.62 12.02 14.53
N ARG A 304 -19.73 10.87 13.86
CA ARG A 304 -20.84 9.90 14.02
C ARG A 304 -20.62 8.69 13.09
N ARG A 305 -20.95 7.51 13.62
CA ARG A 305 -20.94 6.19 12.96
C ARG A 305 -21.78 6.23 11.68
N CYS A 306 -21.34 5.53 10.62
CA CYS A 306 -22.26 4.89 9.69
C CYS A 306 -21.63 3.67 9.01
N SER A 307 -22.48 2.68 8.81
CA SER A 307 -22.21 1.33 8.32
C SER A 307 -22.09 1.29 6.79
N ILE A 308 -21.48 0.20 6.34
CA ILE A 308 -21.19 -0.25 4.97
C ILE A 308 -22.39 -0.12 4.00
N ILE A 309 -22.10 0.35 2.77
CA ILE A 309 -22.71 -0.18 1.55
C ILE A 309 -21.57 -0.45 0.55
N ILE A 310 -21.36 -1.73 0.24
CA ILE A 310 -20.53 -2.21 -0.86
C ILE A 310 -21.43 -2.22 -2.11
N SER A 311 -21.04 -1.53 -3.18
CA SER A 311 -21.55 -1.82 -4.53
C SER A 311 -20.41 -2.44 -5.35
N LEU A 312 -20.43 -3.78 -5.42
CA LEU A 312 -19.76 -4.54 -6.47
C LEU A 312 -20.85 -4.93 -7.47
N PRO A 313 -20.92 -4.32 -8.67
CA PRO A 313 -21.73 -4.88 -9.73
C PRO A 313 -21.00 -6.10 -10.31
N SER A 314 -21.54 -7.27 -9.97
CA SER A 314 -21.54 -8.51 -10.76
C SER A 314 -20.18 -9.07 -11.24
N LEU A 315 -19.59 -9.93 -10.41
CA LEU A 315 -18.82 -11.07 -10.90
C LEU A 315 -19.51 -12.35 -10.42
N GLN A 316 -19.85 -13.20 -11.40
CA GLN A 316 -20.33 -14.59 -11.35
C GLN A 316 -21.85 -14.82 -11.21
N PRO A 317 -22.41 -15.80 -11.97
CA PRO A 317 -21.89 -17.16 -12.06
C PRO A 317 -21.64 -17.74 -13.47
N PHE A 318 -20.46 -18.32 -13.67
CA PHE A 318 -20.22 -19.41 -14.62
C PHE A 318 -19.43 -20.51 -13.91
N LEU A 319 -20.13 -21.26 -13.05
CA LEU A 319 -19.71 -22.58 -12.57
C LEU A 319 -20.98 -23.40 -12.24
N SER A 320 -21.63 -23.91 -13.28
CA SER A 320 -22.41 -25.16 -13.23
C SER A 320 -22.76 -25.59 -14.66
N GLY A 321 -22.20 -26.70 -15.14
CA GLY A 321 -22.53 -27.20 -16.47
C GLY A 321 -21.66 -28.34 -17.00
N ARG A 322 -21.69 -29.49 -16.31
CA ARG A 322 -21.17 -30.83 -16.67
C ARG A 322 -19.68 -31.09 -16.46
#